data_AF-A0A971WVG1-F1
#
_entry.id   AF-A0A971WVG1-F1
#
_cell.length_a   1.000
_cell.length_b   1.000
_cell.length_c   1.000
_cell.angle_alpha   90.00
_cell.angle_beta   90.00
_cell.angle_gamma   90.00
#
_symmetry.space_group_name_H-M   'P 1'
#
loop_
_entity.id
_entity.type
_entity.pdbx_description
1 polymer ?
#
loop_
_entity_poly.entity_id
_entity_poly.type
_entity_poly.pdbx_seq_one_letter_code
_entity_poly.pdbx_strand_id
1 'polypeptide(L)'
;MKKNFNTVLAIDPGKYKCGVALVHDHQLVIRDVVEREELIEFVTKILPGQGVIVVGDRTGSERLITELKKDIASERIFSVDEHMSTVEARKKYWAENPPRGWRRLIPTSLQVPPVPLDGYVAEILAERFLRRC
;
A
#
# COMPACT_ATOMS: atom_id res chain seq x y z
N MET A 1 -10.06 10.86 20.07
CA MET A 1 -8.81 11.61 19.80
C MET A 1 -8.22 11.10 18.50
N LYS A 2 -8.01 12.00 17.54
CA LYS A 2 -7.30 11.74 16.28
C LYS A 2 -5.81 11.53 16.61
N LYS A 3 -5.24 10.37 16.28
CA LYS A 3 -3.81 10.07 16.49
C LYS A 3 -3.08 10.54 15.23
N ASN A 4 -2.20 11.53 15.34
CA ASN A 4 -1.37 11.97 14.22
C ASN A 4 -0.20 11.01 14.04
N PHE A 5 -0.21 10.25 12.94
CA PHE A 5 0.92 9.43 12.54
C PHE A 5 1.64 10.11 11.38
N ASN A 6 2.94 10.35 11.54
CA ASN A 6 3.75 10.96 10.48
C ASN A 6 4.35 9.91 9.55
N THR A 7 4.47 8.65 9.97
CA THR A 7 5.00 7.56 9.14
C THR A 7 4.07 6.37 9.14
N VAL A 8 3.66 5.95 7.94
CA VAL A 8 2.74 4.84 7.72
C VAL A 8 3.34 3.93 6.66
N LEU A 9 3.48 2.65 6.99
CA LEU A 9 3.79 1.59 6.03
C LEU A 9 2.51 0.82 5.73
N ALA A 10 1.99 0.97 4.52
CA ALA A 10 0.84 0.21 4.06
C ALA A 10 1.26 -1.06 3.32
N ILE A 11 0.47 -2.11 3.47
CA ILE A 11 0.66 -3.42 2.85
C ILE A 11 -0.66 -3.86 2.21
N ASP A 12 -0.65 -4.13 0.90
CA ASP A 12 -1.72 -4.83 0.17
C ASP A 12 -1.37 -6.32 0.11
N PRO A 13 -2.01 -7.18 0.93
CA PRO A 13 -1.63 -8.58 1.04
C PRO A 13 -2.09 -9.39 -0.18
N GLY A 14 -1.14 -10.01 -0.89
CA GLY A 14 -1.41 -11.07 -1.86
C GLY A 14 -0.87 -12.43 -1.40
N LYS A 15 -1.21 -13.47 -2.14
CA LYS A 15 -0.83 -14.86 -1.82
C LYS A 15 0.67 -15.12 -1.95
N TYR A 16 1.29 -14.55 -2.98
CA TYR A 16 2.71 -14.76 -3.32
C TYR A 16 3.52 -13.47 -3.23
N LYS A 17 2.87 -12.34 -3.50
CA LYS A 17 3.49 -11.01 -3.48
C LYS A 17 2.60 -10.04 -2.72
N CYS A 18 3.20 -9.04 -2.13
CA CYS A 18 2.50 -7.99 -1.42
C CYS A 18 2.92 -6.63 -1.95
N GLY A 19 1.95 -5.77 -2.22
CA GLY A 19 2.21 -4.36 -2.46
C GLY A 19 2.62 -3.69 -1.15
N VAL A 20 3.62 -2.83 -1.19
CA VAL A 20 4.09 -2.07 -0.02
C VAL A 20 4.26 -0.61 -0.38
N ALA A 21 3.89 0.27 0.55
CA ALA A 21 4.12 1.69 0.41
C ALA A 21 4.46 2.34 1.76
N LEU A 22 5.63 2.98 1.85
CA LEU A 22 6.03 3.79 2.98
C LEU A 22 5.73 5.25 2.67
N VAL A 23 4.89 5.87 3.50
CA VAL A 23 4.54 7.29 3.43
C VAL A 23 5.04 7.99 4.69
N HIS A 24 5.75 9.10 4.50
CA HIS A 24 6.19 9.98 5.57
C HIS A 24 5.69 11.40 5.31
N ASP A 25 5.02 12.02 6.28
CA ASP A 25 4.44 13.36 6.16
C ASP A 25 3.60 13.55 4.88
N HIS A 26 2.76 12.55 4.57
CA HIS A 26 1.92 12.50 3.36
C HIS A 26 2.69 12.44 2.03
N GLN A 27 4.01 12.22 2.08
CA GLN A 27 4.84 12.02 0.90
C GLN A 27 5.23 10.56 0.78
N LEU A 28 5.13 10.05 -0.45
CA LEU A 28 5.61 8.71 -0.77
C LEU A 28 7.14 8.66 -0.63
N VAL A 29 7.62 7.76 0.22
CA VAL A 29 9.05 7.47 0.38
C VAL A 29 9.44 6.25 -0.44
N ILE A 30 8.65 5.17 -0.34
CA ILE A 30 8.89 3.90 -1.04
C ILE A 30 7.56 3.36 -1.54
N ARG A 31 7.55 2.86 -2.78
CA ARG A 31 6.47 2.04 -3.34
C ARG A 31 7.09 0.84 -4.04
N ASP A 32 6.71 -0.36 -3.63
CA ASP A 32 7.26 -1.60 -4.20
C ASP A 32 6.27 -2.76 -4.15
N VAL A 33 6.65 -3.89 -4.76
CA VAL A 33 5.98 -5.18 -4.66
C VAL A 33 7.01 -6.21 -4.23
N VAL A 34 6.85 -6.75 -3.02
CA VAL A 34 7.79 -7.70 -2.40
C VAL A 34 7.22 -9.11 -2.39
N GLU A 35 8.09 -10.12 -2.44
CA GLU A 35 7.67 -11.51 -2.24
C GLU A 35 7.16 -11.72 -0.82
N ARG A 36 6.16 -12.59 -0.64
CA ARG A 36 5.47 -12.78 0.64
C ARG A 36 6.40 -13.31 1.74
N GLU A 37 7.40 -14.09 1.34
CA GLU A 37 8.42 -14.69 2.20
C GLU A 37 9.41 -13.64 2.73
N GLU A 38 9.68 -12.58 1.96
CA GLU A 38 10.62 -11.51 2.31
C GLU A 38 9.94 -10.35 3.05
N LEU A 39 8.60 -10.31 3.06
CA LEU A 39 7.80 -9.19 3.55
C LEU A 39 8.14 -8.78 5.00
N ILE A 40 8.26 -9.74 5.92
CA ILE A 40 8.49 -9.43 7.34
C ILE A 40 9.87 -8.79 7.55
N GLU A 41 10.90 -9.36 6.91
CA GLU A 41 12.25 -8.79 6.93
C GLU A 41 12.27 -7.38 6.30
N PHE A 42 11.60 -7.22 5.16
CA PHE A 42 11.48 -5.92 4.50
C PHE A 42 10.83 -4.88 5.42
N VAL A 43 9.66 -5.20 5.98
CA VAL A 43 8.89 -4.33 6.89
C VAL A 43 9.72 -3.92 8.10
N THR A 44 10.37 -4.88 8.77
CA THR A 44 11.18 -4.60 9.96
C THR A 44 12.40 -3.73 9.66
N LYS A 45 12.97 -3.84 8.45
CA LYS A 45 14.10 -3.02 8.01
C LYS A 45 13.71 -1.57 7.71
N ILE A 46 12.54 -1.33 7.13
CA ILE A 46 12.17 0.00 6.64
C ILE A 46 11.25 0.78 7.59
N LEU A 47 10.55 0.09 8.51
CA LEU A 47 9.62 0.74 9.43
C LEU A 47 10.40 1.40 10.58
N PRO A 48 10.39 2.74 10.71
CA PRO A 48 11.04 3.39 11.83
C PRO A 48 10.33 3.06 13.15
N GLY A 49 11.03 3.25 14.28
CA GLY A 49 10.52 2.90 15.62
C GLY A 49 9.17 3.54 15.99
N GLN A 50 8.80 4.68 15.40
CA GLN A 50 7.52 5.37 15.62
C GLN A 50 6.48 5.17 14.51
N GLY A 51 6.83 4.45 13.43
CA GLY A 51 5.92 4.23 12.30
C GLY A 51 4.80 3.26 12.64
N VAL A 52 3.71 3.30 11.88
CA VAL A 52 2.61 2.32 12.00
C VAL A 52 2.46 1.51 10.72
N ILE A 53 1.87 0.33 10.85
CA ILE A 53 1.56 -0.55 9.74
C ILE A 53 0.06 -0.50 9.48
N VAL A 54 -0.29 -0.36 8.21
CA VAL A 54 -1.65 -0.50 7.71
C VAL A 54 -1.70 -1.71 6.81
N VAL A 55 -2.63 -2.62 7.05
CA VAL A 55 -2.85 -3.80 6.22
C VAL A 55 -4.22 -3.67 5.56
N GLY A 56 -4.26 -3.87 4.25
CA GLY A 56 -5.52 -3.99 3.53
C GLY A 56 -6.35 -5.19 4.03
N ASP A 57 -7.67 -5.05 4.05
CA ASP A 57 -8.59 -6.02 4.63
C ASP A 57 -9.06 -7.14 3.66
N ARG A 58 -8.41 -7.33 2.50
CA ARG A 58 -8.70 -8.47 1.62
C ARG A 58 -8.42 -9.83 2.25
N THR A 59 -8.87 -10.87 1.54
CA THR A 59 -8.72 -12.29 1.89
C THR A 59 -7.25 -12.66 2.14
N GLY A 60 -6.91 -13.02 3.38
CA GLY A 60 -5.55 -13.40 3.80
C GLY A 60 -4.85 -12.41 4.73
N SER A 61 -5.43 -11.23 4.95
CA SER A 61 -4.93 -10.20 5.87
C SER A 61 -4.75 -10.68 7.31
N GLU A 62 -5.65 -11.53 7.82
CA GLU A 62 -5.58 -12.06 9.20
C GLU A 62 -4.29 -12.83 9.51
N ARG A 63 -3.83 -13.65 8.55
CA ARG A 63 -2.58 -14.41 8.70
C ARG A 63 -1.38 -13.48 8.75
N LEU A 64 -1.34 -12.51 7.85
CA LEU A 64 -0.27 -11.51 7.82
C LEU A 64 -0.25 -10.68 9.11
N ILE A 65 -1.41 -10.22 9.59
CA ILE A 65 -1.51 -9.47 10.85
C ILE A 65 -0.99 -10.32 12.01
N THR A 66 -1.34 -11.61 12.05
CA THR A 66 -0.86 -12.53 13.11
C THR A 66 0.65 -12.71 13.07
N GLU A 67 1.25 -12.79 11.88
CA GLU A 67 2.70 -12.85 11.72
C GLU A 67 3.39 -11.56 12.14
N LEU A 68 2.89 -10.40 11.69
CA LEU A 68 3.43 -9.09 12.06
C LEU A 68 3.40 -8.84 13.57
N LYS A 69 2.37 -9.32 14.26
CA LYS A 69 2.23 -9.20 15.72
C LYS A 69 3.31 -9.95 16.53
N LYS A 70 4.10 -10.83 15.90
CA LYS A 70 5.22 -11.51 16.56
C LYS A 70 6.40 -10.57 16.82
N ASP A 71 6.66 -9.68 15.87
CA ASP A 71 7.83 -8.78 15.89
C ASP A 71 7.44 -7.31 16.16
N ILE A 72 6.16 -6.96 15.97
CA ILE A 72 5.67 -5.60 15.99
C ILE A 72 4.50 -5.46 16.96
N ALA A 73 4.56 -4.41 17.78
CA ALA A 73 3.57 -4.16 18.81
C ALA A 73 2.16 -3.95 18.19
N SER A 74 1.16 -4.63 18.76
CA SER A 74 -0.19 -4.73 18.16
C SER A 74 -0.88 -3.38 17.99
N GLU A 75 -0.59 -2.41 18.85
CA GLU A 75 -1.12 -1.05 18.81
C GLU A 75 -0.60 -0.21 17.62
N ARG A 76 0.41 -0.71 16.91
CA ARG A 76 0.98 -0.10 15.71
C ARG A 76 0.42 -0.71 14.42
N ILE A 77 -0.44 -1.73 14.49
CA ILE A 77 -0.97 -2.43 13.33
C ILE A 77 -2.47 -2.13 13.19
N PHE A 78 -2.86 -1.64 12.02
CA PHE A 78 -4.24 -1.25 11.71
C PHE A 78 -4.71 -1.94 10.43
N SER A 79 -6.01 -2.20 10.34
CA SER A 79 -6.64 -2.66 9.10
C SER A 79 -7.38 -1.51 8.42
N VAL A 80 -7.32 -1.46 7.09
CA VAL A 80 -8.00 -0.43 6.29
C VAL A 80 -8.77 -1.08 5.14
N ASP A 81 -9.99 -0.60 4.96
CA ASP A 81 -10.89 -0.99 3.87
C ASP A 81 -10.27 -0.73 2.48
N GLU A 82 -10.15 -1.82 1.72
CA GLU A 82 -9.63 -1.85 0.35
C GLU A 82 -10.67 -1.57 -0.73
N HIS A 83 -11.93 -1.28 -0.38
CA HIS A 83 -12.98 -1.08 -1.37
C HIS A 83 -12.58 -0.03 -2.42
N MET A 84 -12.66 -0.40 -3.70
CA MET A 84 -12.31 0.43 -4.87
C MET A 84 -10.83 0.87 -4.97
N SER A 85 -9.93 0.35 -4.14
CA SER A 85 -8.51 0.75 -4.12
C SER A 85 -7.81 0.52 -5.48
N THR A 86 -8.13 -0.57 -6.18
CA THR A 86 -7.57 -0.87 -7.52
C THR A 86 -7.98 0.16 -8.58
N VAL A 87 -9.18 0.72 -8.48
CA VAL A 87 -9.66 1.76 -9.41
C VAL A 87 -8.91 3.06 -9.14
N GLU A 88 -8.70 3.41 -7.88
CA GLU A 88 -7.90 4.58 -7.48
C GLU A 88 -6.43 4.42 -7.88
N ALA A 89 -5.85 3.25 -7.64
CA ALA A 89 -4.48 2.89 -8.06
C ALA A 89 -4.30 3.05 -9.58
N ARG A 90 -5.26 2.57 -10.39
CA ARG A 90 -5.22 2.76 -11.85
C ARG A 90 -5.27 4.24 -12.24
N LYS A 91 -6.14 5.03 -11.62
CA LYS A 91 -6.24 6.48 -11.89
C LYS A 91 -4.91 7.17 -11.55
N LYS A 92 -4.33 6.83 -10.40
CA LYS A 92 -3.06 7.37 -9.93
C LYS A 92 -1.89 7.02 -10.87
N TYR A 93 -1.80 5.75 -11.29
CA TYR A 93 -0.82 5.31 -12.29
C TYR A 93 -0.86 6.17 -13.55
N TRP A 94 -2.05 6.38 -14.14
CA TRP A 94 -2.18 7.15 -15.38
C TRP A 94 -1.97 8.65 -15.19
N ALA A 95 -2.20 9.19 -13.99
CA ALA A 95 -1.88 10.58 -13.67
C ALA A 95 -0.35 10.80 -13.61
N GLU A 96 0.39 9.87 -13.00
CA GLU A 96 1.86 9.89 -12.95
C GLU A 96 2.51 9.51 -14.29
N ASN A 97 1.86 8.63 -15.05
CA ASN A 97 2.37 8.05 -16.29
C ASN A 97 1.38 8.30 -17.44
N PRO A 98 1.22 9.55 -17.90
CA PRO A 98 0.26 9.86 -18.96
C PRO A 98 0.56 9.05 -20.22
N PRO A 99 -0.46 8.48 -20.90
CA PRO A 99 -0.25 7.60 -22.04
C PRO A 99 0.45 8.31 -23.19
N ARG A 100 1.46 7.66 -23.78
CA ARG A 100 2.28 8.19 -24.88
C ARG A 100 2.10 7.39 -26.16
N GLY A 101 2.44 7.99 -27.31
CA GLY A 101 2.32 7.33 -28.61
C GLY A 101 0.87 6.97 -28.96
N TRP A 102 0.67 5.78 -29.55
CA TRP A 102 -0.66 5.30 -29.95
C TRP A 102 -1.64 5.18 -28.78
N ARG A 103 -1.14 4.91 -27.56
CA ARG A 103 -1.97 4.82 -26.34
C ARG A 103 -2.67 6.13 -26.00
N ARG A 104 -2.22 7.28 -26.52
CA ARG A 104 -2.89 8.57 -26.33
C ARG A 104 -4.27 8.63 -27.01
N LEU A 105 -4.51 7.81 -28.03
CA LEU A 105 -5.76 7.79 -28.78
C LEU A 105 -6.87 7.00 -28.09
N ILE A 106 -6.55 6.24 -27.05
CA ILE A 106 -7.49 5.37 -26.33
C ILE A 106 -7.75 5.97 -24.93
N PRO A 107 -8.99 6.07 -24.46
CA PRO A 107 -9.27 6.46 -23.08
C PRO A 107 -8.56 5.57 -22.06
N THR A 108 -8.00 6.15 -21.00
CA THR A 108 -7.27 5.41 -19.94
C THR A 108 -8.14 4.38 -19.21
N SER A 109 -9.45 4.59 -19.19
CA SER A 109 -10.43 3.62 -18.67
C SER A 109 -10.44 2.30 -19.42
N LEU A 110 -10.09 2.32 -20.72
CA LEU A 110 -9.99 1.13 -21.56
C LEU A 110 -8.57 0.55 -21.62
N GLN A 111 -7.60 1.22 -20.98
CA GLN A 111 -6.21 0.77 -20.97
C GLN A 111 -5.88 0.02 -19.70
N VAL A 112 -5.13 -1.07 -19.84
CA VAL A 112 -4.53 -1.81 -18.73
C VAL A 112 -3.13 -1.27 -18.48
N PRO A 113 -2.81 -0.80 -17.25
CA PRO A 113 -1.45 -0.43 -16.88
C PRO A 113 -0.47 -1.59 -17.15
N PRO A 114 0.70 -1.33 -17.75
CA PRO A 114 1.71 -2.35 -18.05
C PRO A 114 2.53 -2.81 -16.83
N VAL A 115 2.15 -2.40 -15.61
CA VAL A 115 2.86 -2.70 -14.36
C VAL A 115 1.90 -3.25 -13.31
N PRO A 116 2.39 -4.06 -12.35
CA PRO A 116 1.61 -4.43 -11.17
C PRO A 116 1.11 -3.19 -10.41
N LEU A 117 -0.14 -3.23 -9.95
CA LEU A 117 -0.76 -2.10 -9.25
C LEU A 117 -0.72 -2.26 -7.73
N ASP A 118 -0.26 -3.39 -7.20
CA ASP A 118 -0.32 -3.71 -5.77
C ASP A 118 0.42 -2.65 -4.93
N GLY A 119 1.57 -2.15 -5.39
CA GLY A 119 2.27 -1.04 -4.72
C GLY A 119 1.47 0.28 -4.73
N TYR A 120 0.75 0.57 -5.82
CA TYR A 120 -0.15 1.74 -5.87
C TYR A 120 -1.36 1.55 -4.96
N VAL A 121 -1.88 0.32 -4.85
CA VAL A 121 -2.96 0.01 -3.91
C VAL A 121 -2.48 0.26 -2.48
N ALA A 122 -1.29 -0.24 -2.11
CA ALA A 122 -0.69 0.02 -0.80
C ALA A 122 -0.56 1.53 -0.53
N GLU A 123 -0.09 2.33 -1.49
CA GLU A 123 0.01 3.78 -1.32
C GLU A 123 -1.36 4.43 -1.05
N ILE A 124 -2.39 4.04 -1.80
CA ILE A 124 -3.77 4.51 -1.57
C ILE A 124 -4.25 4.14 -0.16
N LEU A 125 -3.91 2.95 0.35
CA LEU A 125 -4.26 2.55 1.72
C LEU A 125 -3.57 3.43 2.76
N ALA A 126 -2.29 3.75 2.58
CA ALA A 126 -1.57 4.68 3.45
C ALA A 126 -2.23 6.08 3.44
N GLU A 127 -2.53 6.62 2.26
CA GLU A 127 -3.20 7.92 2.12
C GLU A 127 -4.61 7.94 2.73
N ARG A 128 -5.37 6.84 2.62
CA ARG A 128 -6.69 6.69 3.24
C ARG A 128 -6.59 6.69 4.76
N PHE A 129 -5.60 5.98 5.30
CA PHE A 129 -5.35 5.94 6.74
C PHE A 129 -5.01 7.32 7.28
N LEU A 130 -4.03 8.00 6.66
CA LEU A 130 -3.60 9.35 7.06
C LEU A 130 -4.75 10.37 7.02
N ARG A 131 -5.67 10.28 6.06
CA ARG A 131 -6.85 11.16 5.98
C ARG A 131 -7.90 10.93 7.07
N ARG A 132 -7.97 9.70 7.61
CA ARG A 132 -8.94 9.32 8.66
C ARG A 132 -8.41 9.63 10.06
N CYS A 133 -7.09 9.62 10.23
CA CYS A 133 -6.41 10.03 11.45
C CYS A 133 -6.52 11.53 11.72
#